data_AF-A0AAI8YY75-F1
#
_entry.id   AF-A0AAI8YY75-F1
#
_cell.length_a   1.000
_cell.length_b   1.000
_cell.length_c   1.000
_cell.angle_alpha   90.00
_cell.angle_beta   90.00
_cell.angle_gamma   90.00
#
_symmetry.space_group_name_H-M   'P 1'
#
loop_
_entity.id
_entity.type
_entity.pdbx_description
1 polymer ?
#
loop_
_entity_poly.entity_id
_entity_poly.type
_entity_poly.pdbx_seq_one_letter_code
_entity_poly.pdbx_strand_id
1 'polypeptide(L)'
;MGLPSASSINKHVVTSIVLRRRLQPPMANVTNHETTFPEHPTAQSPCPTKKHRLSSPPPPSHLLSLPTELRIQILEHVFSENLHHNGFHLRPHSSSSSSNPRLSGSHLDETYTASKRLQPLLVCKTFHREGTLPALQRTHFLVTNLFLQIPQRLNARLHPRQIQALRNLAFVADDRHFRSLMEWRGRPFGMVLELECLTLVLHRTNAWHYLFDFTGDVVRLLRSLRGVRKFVIVRNAALVKGSLKAWYNRLVGLMLKTDHQQRYEVCPPRLEETWWGWEFDEEGQRIVLQAREARGWVEEEEYMRQVLPLMEALRASVESEEWNPDPRARNHYY
;
A
#
# COMPACT_ATOMS: atom_id res chain seq x y z
N MET A 1 15.29 -24.04 -41.63
CA MET A 1 14.19 -23.11 -41.34
C MET A 1 14.40 -22.59 -39.92
N GLY A 2 14.60 -21.28 -39.80
CA GLY A 2 15.21 -20.63 -38.63
C GLY A 2 14.27 -20.48 -37.42
N LEU A 3 14.85 -20.64 -36.23
CA LEU A 3 14.30 -20.25 -34.94
C LEU A 3 14.37 -18.72 -34.78
N PRO A 4 13.36 -18.05 -34.22
CA PRO A 4 13.54 -16.69 -33.71
C PRO A 4 14.05 -16.73 -32.26
N SER A 5 15.11 -15.95 -32.07
CA SER A 5 15.81 -15.64 -30.83
C SER A 5 14.89 -15.08 -29.73
N ALA A 6 14.90 -15.73 -28.56
CA ALA A 6 14.37 -15.19 -27.32
C ALA A 6 15.37 -14.19 -26.72
N SER A 7 15.44 -12.98 -27.28
CA SER A 7 16.29 -11.91 -26.77
C SER A 7 15.65 -10.54 -26.92
N SER A 8 14.46 -10.32 -26.38
CA SER A 8 13.97 -8.98 -26.04
C SER A 8 12.66 -9.11 -25.27
N ILE A 9 12.65 -8.85 -23.97
CA ILE A 9 11.56 -8.38 -23.09
C ILE A 9 12.14 -8.52 -21.67
N ASN A 10 13.02 -7.60 -21.26
CA ASN A 10 13.40 -7.42 -19.85
C ASN A 10 14.16 -6.12 -19.62
N LYS A 11 13.60 -5.02 -20.12
CA LYS A 11 14.07 -3.67 -19.79
C LYS A 11 12.83 -2.80 -19.66
N HIS A 12 12.24 -2.73 -18.47
CA HIS A 12 11.46 -1.60 -17.92
C HIS A 12 10.70 -1.98 -16.64
N VAL A 13 11.36 -2.48 -15.59
CA VAL A 13 10.76 -2.49 -14.22
C VAL A 13 11.85 -2.33 -13.16
N VAL A 14 12.65 -1.29 -13.25
CA VAL A 14 13.47 -0.82 -12.13
C VAL A 14 13.49 0.69 -12.23
N THR A 15 12.71 1.37 -11.38
CA THR A 15 13.01 2.67 -10.74
C THR A 15 11.71 3.26 -10.20
N SER A 16 11.50 3.14 -8.89
CA SER A 16 10.72 4.09 -8.11
C SER A 16 11.39 4.09 -6.73
N ILE A 17 11.71 5.27 -6.21
CA ILE A 17 12.68 5.53 -5.13
C ILE A 17 14.17 5.58 -5.62
N VAL A 18 14.41 6.42 -6.62
CA VAL A 18 15.71 7.10 -6.79
C VAL A 18 15.43 8.59 -6.98
N LEU A 19 15.34 9.34 -5.87
CA LEU A 19 15.33 10.80 -5.88
C LEU A 19 16.52 11.31 -5.09
N ARG A 20 17.74 11.02 -5.59
CA ARG A 20 18.97 11.72 -5.21
C ARG A 20 20.11 11.31 -6.13
N ARG A 21 20.43 12.18 -7.10
CA ARG A 21 21.72 12.44 -7.75
C ARG A 21 21.48 12.84 -9.20
N ARG A 22 21.33 14.15 -9.45
CA ARG A 22 21.76 14.86 -10.67
C ARG A 22 21.22 16.29 -10.65
N LEU A 23 21.71 17.09 -9.70
CA LEU A 23 21.71 18.55 -9.80
C LEU A 23 22.89 19.07 -8.95
N GLN A 24 24.10 18.88 -9.47
CA GLN A 24 25.24 19.76 -9.17
C GLN A 24 25.65 20.36 -10.51
N PRO A 25 25.45 21.68 -10.73
CA PRO A 25 26.10 22.37 -11.84
C PRO A 25 27.58 22.60 -11.52
N PRO A 26 28.46 22.63 -12.54
CA PRO A 26 29.89 22.82 -12.37
C PRO A 26 30.20 24.23 -11.86
N MET A 27 31.17 24.32 -10.94
CA MET A 27 31.71 25.60 -10.48
C MET A 27 32.54 26.24 -11.59
N ALA A 28 32.09 27.39 -12.08
CA ALA A 28 32.90 28.29 -12.88
C ALA A 28 33.63 29.26 -11.94
N ASN A 29 34.97 29.22 -12.02
CA ASN A 29 35.86 30.22 -11.46
C ASN A 29 35.70 31.53 -12.23
N VAL A 30 35.43 32.63 -11.52
CA VAL A 30 35.65 33.99 -12.04
C VAL A 30 36.43 34.77 -10.99
N THR A 31 37.71 34.96 -11.29
CA THR A 31 38.63 35.93 -10.70
C THR A 31 38.24 37.34 -11.12
N ASN A 32 38.00 38.25 -10.16
CA ASN A 32 37.90 39.68 -10.42
C ASN A 32 39.14 40.39 -9.86
N HIS A 33 39.88 41.04 -10.74
CA HIS A 33 40.96 41.96 -10.42
C HIS A 33 40.41 43.34 -10.05
N GLU A 34 41.02 43.93 -9.03
CA GLU A 34 40.94 45.33 -8.63
C GLU A 34 41.45 46.26 -9.74
N THR A 35 40.85 47.44 -9.87
CA THR A 35 41.60 48.65 -10.24
C THR A 35 40.92 49.89 -9.66
N THR A 36 41.76 50.79 -9.14
CA THR A 36 41.44 51.89 -8.22
C THR A 36 41.73 53.25 -8.90
N PHE A 37 41.05 54.31 -8.42
CA PHE A 37 41.34 55.76 -8.47
C PHE A 37 40.90 56.60 -9.70
N PRO A 38 40.76 57.95 -9.56
CA PRO A 38 40.48 58.82 -8.39
C PRO A 38 39.36 59.87 -8.58
N GLU A 39 39.09 60.62 -7.50
CA GLU A 39 38.13 61.72 -7.30
C GLU A 39 38.44 63.04 -8.05
N HIS A 40 37.39 63.82 -8.35
CA HIS A 40 37.23 65.22 -7.89
C HIS A 40 35.84 65.80 -8.28
N PRO A 41 35.36 66.90 -7.65
CA PRO A 41 33.95 67.20 -7.45
C PRO A 41 33.47 68.34 -8.33
N THR A 42 32.16 68.41 -8.58
CA THR A 42 31.53 69.65 -9.03
C THR A 42 30.14 69.75 -8.44
N ALA A 43 29.97 70.80 -7.64
CA ALA A 43 28.70 71.23 -7.09
C ALA A 43 27.76 71.69 -8.21
N GLN A 44 26.50 71.26 -8.16
CA GLN A 44 25.36 71.99 -8.71
C GLN A 44 24.05 71.39 -8.19
N SER A 45 23.39 72.14 -7.31
CA SER A 45 21.96 72.03 -7.02
C SER A 45 21.19 72.62 -8.21
N PRO A 46 20.11 71.99 -8.71
CA PRO A 46 18.80 72.56 -8.38
C PRO A 46 17.59 71.58 -8.38
N CYS A 47 16.55 72.06 -7.71
CA CYS A 47 15.11 71.79 -7.87
C CYS A 47 14.48 70.51 -7.25
N PRO A 48 13.36 70.67 -6.49
CA PRO A 48 12.60 69.56 -5.92
C PRO A 48 11.66 69.00 -6.98
N THR A 49 12.14 68.03 -7.76
CA THR A 49 11.23 67.13 -8.48
C THR A 49 10.57 66.23 -7.44
N LYS A 50 9.23 66.27 -7.39
CA LYS A 50 8.41 65.30 -6.67
C LYS A 50 8.81 63.90 -7.11
N LYS A 51 9.65 63.24 -6.31
CA LYS A 51 9.90 61.80 -6.41
C LYS A 51 8.57 61.10 -6.16
N HIS A 52 7.86 60.76 -7.25
CA HIS A 52 6.96 59.62 -7.21
C HIS A 52 7.82 58.46 -6.70
N ARG A 53 7.61 58.07 -5.44
CA ARG A 53 8.10 56.80 -4.93
C ARG A 53 7.60 55.76 -5.92
N LEU A 54 8.49 55.27 -6.79
CA LEU A 54 8.30 53.97 -7.39
C LEU A 54 8.15 53.03 -6.21
N SER A 55 6.92 52.57 -5.99
CA SER A 55 6.63 51.48 -5.08
C SER A 55 7.63 50.38 -5.39
N SER A 56 8.45 50.01 -4.40
CA SER A 56 9.31 48.83 -4.51
C SER A 56 8.47 47.67 -5.06
N PRO A 57 8.99 46.87 -6.02
CA PRO A 57 8.25 45.73 -6.53
C PRO A 57 7.78 44.89 -5.34
N PRO A 58 6.52 44.41 -5.35
CA PRO A 58 6.02 43.60 -4.25
C PRO A 58 7.00 42.44 -4.03
N PRO A 59 7.34 42.12 -2.77
CA PRO A 59 8.28 41.04 -2.49
C PRO A 59 7.77 39.77 -3.20
N PRO A 60 8.67 39.01 -3.82
CA PRO A 60 8.27 37.84 -4.59
C PRO A 60 7.47 36.90 -3.68
N SER A 61 6.21 36.67 -4.07
CA SER A 61 5.31 35.77 -3.38
C SER A 61 5.84 34.35 -3.54
N HIS A 62 6.37 33.79 -2.46
CA HIS A 62 6.93 32.45 -2.42
C HIS A 62 6.03 31.56 -1.55
N LEU A 63 6.01 30.25 -1.82
CA LEU A 63 5.19 29.32 -1.02
C LEU A 63 5.47 29.46 0.49
N LEU A 64 6.73 29.74 0.87
CA LEU A 64 7.15 29.93 2.27
C LEU A 64 6.66 31.23 2.91
N SER A 65 6.17 32.21 2.14
CA SER A 65 5.53 33.41 2.70
C SER A 65 4.07 33.15 3.09
N LEU A 66 3.51 31.98 2.78
CA LEU A 66 2.17 31.59 3.18
C LEU A 66 2.18 31.05 4.63
N PRO A 67 1.13 31.34 5.42
CA PRO A 67 0.85 30.64 6.67
C PRO A 67 0.91 29.11 6.51
N THR A 68 1.37 28.43 7.56
CA THR A 68 1.55 26.98 7.56
C THR A 68 0.26 26.24 7.20
N GLU A 69 -0.87 26.75 7.65
CA GLU A 69 -2.21 26.21 7.39
C GLU A 69 -2.50 26.18 5.89
N LEU A 70 -2.24 27.29 5.19
CA LEU A 70 -2.44 27.36 3.74
C LEU A 70 -1.47 26.45 2.99
N ARG A 71 -0.22 26.34 3.45
CA ARG A 71 0.75 25.43 2.84
C ARG A 71 0.33 23.97 2.97
N ILE A 72 -0.19 23.58 4.14
CA ILE A 72 -0.72 22.23 4.36
C ILE A 72 -1.91 22.00 3.42
N GLN A 73 -2.89 22.91 3.37
CA GLN A 73 -4.05 22.77 2.48
C GLN A 73 -3.65 22.64 1.01
N ILE A 74 -2.66 23.42 0.55
CA ILE A 74 -2.12 23.30 -0.81
C ILE A 74 -1.53 21.90 -1.02
N LEU A 75 -0.71 21.40 -0.09
CA LEU A 75 -0.11 20.07 -0.21
C LEU A 75 -1.17 18.97 -0.18
N GLU A 76 -2.18 19.08 0.67
CA GLU A 76 -3.30 18.14 0.72
C GLU A 76 -4.10 18.13 -0.57
N HIS A 77 -4.36 19.30 -1.15
CA HIS A 77 -5.01 19.42 -2.44
C HIS A 77 -4.16 18.80 -3.56
N VAL A 78 -2.86 19.12 -3.62
CA VAL A 78 -1.93 18.59 -4.63
C VAL A 78 -1.83 17.07 -4.58
N PHE A 79 -1.88 16.47 -3.39
CA PHE A 79 -1.81 15.01 -3.22
C PHE A 79 -3.17 14.34 -3.07
N SER A 80 -4.28 15.07 -3.25
CA SER A 80 -5.64 14.51 -3.14
C SER A 80 -5.90 13.44 -4.20
N GLU A 81 -5.37 13.64 -5.41
CA GLU A 81 -5.48 12.68 -6.51
C GLU A 81 -4.90 11.29 -6.20
N ASN A 82 -3.95 11.22 -5.25
CA ASN A 82 -3.34 9.95 -4.86
C ASN A 82 -4.33 9.03 -4.14
N LEU A 83 -5.43 9.57 -3.62
CA LEU A 83 -6.49 8.81 -2.96
C LEU A 83 -7.41 8.09 -3.96
N HIS A 84 -7.51 8.58 -5.19
CA HIS A 84 -8.50 8.07 -6.16
C HIS A 84 -8.07 6.79 -6.86
N HIS A 85 -6.76 6.52 -6.99
CA HIS A 85 -6.28 5.33 -7.68
C HIS A 85 -5.26 4.54 -6.84
N ASN A 86 -5.70 3.36 -6.43
CA ASN A 86 -4.96 2.45 -5.54
C ASN A 86 -4.07 1.42 -6.28
N GLY A 87 -3.83 1.59 -7.57
CA GLY A 87 -3.06 0.65 -8.40
C GLY A 87 -3.82 -0.61 -8.83
N PHE A 88 -5.16 -0.63 -8.69
CA PHE A 88 -6.01 -1.71 -9.18
C PHE A 88 -7.07 -1.19 -10.13
N HIS A 89 -7.39 -1.99 -11.14
CA HIS A 89 -8.52 -1.80 -12.02
C HIS A 89 -9.61 -2.81 -11.67
N LEU A 90 -10.86 -2.36 -11.66
CA LEU A 90 -12.01 -3.23 -11.52
C LEU A 90 -12.51 -3.60 -12.92
N ARG A 91 -12.56 -4.89 -13.25
CA ARG A 91 -13.19 -5.35 -14.48
C ARG A 91 -14.56 -5.93 -14.14
N PRO A 92 -15.67 -5.25 -14.49
CA PRO A 92 -17.00 -5.72 -14.18
C PRO A 92 -17.32 -7.01 -14.93
N HIS A 93 -18.08 -7.88 -14.26
CA HIS A 93 -18.55 -9.17 -14.76
C HIS A 93 -19.41 -9.05 -16.04
N SER A 94 -20.03 -7.89 -16.28
CA SER A 94 -21.00 -7.63 -17.36
C SER A 94 -20.39 -7.11 -18.67
N SER A 95 -19.05 -7.00 -18.77
CA SER A 95 -18.43 -6.61 -20.04
C SER A 95 -18.56 -7.75 -21.07
N SER A 96 -19.59 -7.63 -21.92
CA SER A 96 -20.05 -8.57 -22.95
C SER A 96 -19.00 -9.05 -23.97
N SER A 97 -17.78 -8.52 -23.92
CA SER A 97 -16.65 -8.89 -24.78
C SER A 97 -15.69 -9.90 -24.16
N SER A 98 -15.85 -10.27 -22.89
CA SER A 98 -14.95 -11.21 -22.19
C SER A 98 -15.66 -12.52 -21.86
N SER A 99 -15.61 -13.49 -22.77
CA SER A 99 -16.07 -14.87 -22.54
C SER A 99 -15.27 -15.63 -21.47
N ASN A 100 -14.28 -15.00 -20.84
CA ASN A 100 -13.40 -15.64 -19.86
C ASN A 100 -13.70 -15.17 -18.44
N PRO A 101 -14.45 -15.94 -17.62
CA PRO A 101 -14.75 -15.62 -16.22
C PRO A 101 -13.50 -15.56 -15.32
N ARG A 102 -12.32 -15.90 -15.87
CA ARG A 102 -11.02 -15.75 -15.21
C ARG A 102 -10.56 -14.30 -15.06
N LEU A 103 -11.08 -13.39 -15.88
CA LEU A 103 -10.63 -11.99 -15.95
C LEU A 103 -11.52 -11.03 -15.16
N SER A 104 -12.59 -11.51 -14.52
CA SER A 104 -13.48 -10.67 -13.74
C SER A 104 -12.85 -10.25 -12.41
N GLY A 105 -13.25 -9.07 -11.96
CA GLY A 105 -12.84 -8.48 -10.71
C GLY A 105 -11.54 -7.70 -10.79
N SER A 106 -10.85 -7.63 -9.66
CA SER A 106 -9.77 -6.66 -9.48
C SER A 106 -8.46 -7.21 -9.94
N HIS A 107 -7.82 -6.45 -10.83
CA HIS A 107 -6.51 -6.78 -11.36
C HIS A 107 -5.55 -5.63 -11.09
N LEU A 108 -4.28 -6.01 -11.02
CA LEU A 108 -3.21 -5.07 -10.88
C LEU A 108 -3.12 -4.16 -12.11
N ASP A 109 -3.03 -2.85 -11.89
CA ASP A 109 -2.71 -1.91 -12.96
C ASP A 109 -1.20 -1.96 -13.25
N GLU A 110 -0.82 -2.62 -14.33
CA GLU A 110 0.58 -2.73 -14.77
C GLU A 110 1.20 -1.37 -15.14
N THR A 111 0.36 -0.36 -15.43
CA THR A 111 0.82 0.99 -15.79
C THR A 111 0.96 1.92 -14.57
N TYR A 112 0.48 1.46 -13.41
CA TYR A 112 0.54 2.21 -12.17
C TYR A 112 1.97 2.31 -11.66
N THR A 113 2.40 3.54 -11.37
CA THR A 113 3.66 3.76 -10.66
C THR A 113 3.49 4.82 -9.59
N ALA A 114 3.93 4.51 -8.37
CA ALA A 114 3.98 5.49 -7.27
C ALA A 114 4.84 6.71 -7.64
N SER A 115 5.83 6.55 -8.53
CA SER A 115 6.66 7.66 -9.02
C SER A 115 5.85 8.77 -9.69
N LYS A 116 4.82 8.45 -10.47
CA LYS A 116 3.93 9.44 -11.12
C LYS A 116 3.19 10.26 -10.05
N ARG A 117 2.69 9.60 -9.01
CA ARG A 117 1.98 10.19 -7.87
C ARG A 117 2.85 11.05 -6.95
N LEU A 118 4.16 10.82 -6.99
CA LEU A 118 5.15 11.57 -6.22
C LEU A 118 5.86 12.67 -7.05
N GLN A 119 5.52 12.83 -8.34
CA GLN A 119 6.10 13.86 -9.20
C GLN A 119 5.99 15.29 -8.64
N PRO A 120 4.91 15.69 -7.94
CA PRO A 120 4.84 17.04 -7.37
C PRO A 120 5.98 17.37 -6.39
N LEU A 121 6.59 16.36 -5.76
CA LEU A 121 7.77 16.55 -4.89
C LEU A 121 9.02 17.01 -5.65
N LEU A 122 9.03 16.91 -6.98
CA LEU A 122 10.15 17.30 -7.84
C LEU A 122 10.13 18.76 -8.28
N VAL A 123 9.00 19.44 -8.07
CA VAL A 123 8.80 20.82 -8.52
C VAL A 123 9.83 21.75 -7.88
N CYS A 124 10.01 21.67 -6.56
CA CYS A 124 11.02 22.46 -5.87
C CYS A 124 11.45 21.84 -4.52
N LYS A 125 12.54 22.38 -3.95
CA LYS A 125 13.08 21.91 -2.65
C LYS A 125 12.09 22.05 -1.50
N THR A 126 11.24 23.07 -1.52
CA THR A 126 10.23 23.29 -0.46
C THR A 126 9.15 22.22 -0.52
N PHE A 127 8.57 21.97 -1.69
CA PHE A 127 7.60 20.87 -1.90
C PHE A 127 8.20 19.53 -1.52
N HIS A 128 9.45 19.27 -1.89
CA HIS A 128 10.14 18.06 -1.45
C HIS A 128 10.21 17.98 0.08
N ARG A 129 10.65 19.02 0.78
CA ARG A 129 10.86 18.97 2.23
C ARG A 129 9.55 18.84 3.01
N GLU A 130 8.53 19.59 2.62
CA GLU A 130 7.27 19.70 3.37
C GLU A 130 6.24 18.66 2.92
N GLY A 131 6.23 18.35 1.61
CA GLY A 131 5.27 17.43 1.01
C GLY A 131 5.63 15.96 1.14
N THR A 132 6.87 15.59 1.47
CA THR A 132 7.29 14.18 1.43
C THR A 132 6.43 13.29 2.33
N LEU A 133 6.26 13.63 3.61
CA LEU A 133 5.47 12.81 4.52
C LEU A 133 3.99 12.70 4.12
N PRO A 134 3.26 13.81 3.86
CA PRO A 134 1.86 13.71 3.45
C PRO A 134 1.68 12.99 2.11
N ALA A 135 2.64 13.12 1.18
CA ALA A 135 2.61 12.38 -0.09
C ALA A 135 2.79 10.88 0.13
N LEU A 136 3.74 10.46 0.98
CA LEU A 136 3.96 9.05 1.32
C LEU A 136 2.74 8.43 2.03
N GLN A 137 2.06 9.17 2.90
CA GLN A 137 0.85 8.69 3.58
C GLN A 137 -0.31 8.40 2.60
N ARG A 138 -0.45 9.23 1.57
CA ARG A 138 -1.56 9.13 0.61
C ARG A 138 -1.26 8.23 -0.60
N THR A 139 0.00 7.89 -0.82
CA THR A 139 0.40 7.10 -2.00
C THR A 139 0.28 5.60 -1.71
N HIS A 140 -0.33 4.87 -2.65
CA HIS A 140 -0.32 3.42 -2.65
C HIS A 140 1.00 2.91 -3.25
N PHE A 141 1.78 2.14 -2.49
CA PHE A 141 3.01 1.55 -3.01
C PHE A 141 2.77 0.11 -3.41
N LEU A 142 3.12 -0.20 -4.65
CA LEU A 142 2.97 -1.51 -5.23
C LEU A 142 4.34 -2.16 -5.46
N VAL A 143 4.51 -3.38 -4.93
CA VAL A 143 5.69 -4.21 -5.13
C VAL A 143 5.32 -5.40 -6.02
N THR A 144 5.70 -5.32 -7.28
CA THR A 144 5.40 -6.36 -8.29
C THR A 144 6.49 -7.42 -8.42
N ASN A 145 7.69 -7.16 -7.91
CA ASN A 145 8.82 -8.06 -7.99
C ASN A 145 8.80 -9.08 -6.85
N LEU A 146 8.58 -10.35 -7.19
CA LEU A 146 8.52 -11.50 -6.26
C LEU A 146 9.83 -11.81 -5.53
N PHE A 147 10.96 -11.28 -5.99
CA PHE A 147 12.26 -11.52 -5.39
C PHE A 147 12.72 -10.34 -4.51
N LEU A 148 11.90 -9.30 -4.41
CA LEU A 148 12.22 -8.12 -3.63
C LEU A 148 11.96 -8.36 -2.14
N GLN A 149 13.02 -8.27 -1.35
CA GLN A 149 12.91 -8.23 0.10
C GLN A 149 12.46 -6.83 0.56
N ILE A 150 11.16 -6.69 0.83
CA ILE A 150 10.53 -5.40 1.18
C ILE A 150 11.25 -4.70 2.34
N PRO A 151 11.52 -5.36 3.50
CA PRO A 151 12.23 -4.72 4.62
C PRO A 151 13.59 -4.14 4.24
N GLN A 152 14.39 -4.94 3.53
CA GLN A 152 15.73 -4.54 3.11
C GLN A 152 15.66 -3.32 2.18
N ARG A 153 14.67 -3.31 1.27
CA ARG A 153 14.52 -2.20 0.33
C ARG A 153 14.07 -0.92 1.02
N LEU A 154 13.11 -0.99 1.95
CA LEU A 154 12.64 0.17 2.71
C LEU A 154 13.78 0.76 3.54
N ASN A 155 14.48 -0.07 4.33
CA ASN A 155 15.58 0.37 5.19
C ASN A 155 16.78 0.94 4.41
N ALA A 156 17.07 0.42 3.21
CA ALA A 156 18.17 0.91 2.40
C ALA A 156 17.88 2.25 1.69
N ARG A 157 16.61 2.65 1.56
CA ARG A 157 16.20 3.76 0.69
C ARG A 157 15.49 4.90 1.39
N LEU A 158 14.83 4.62 2.51
CA LEU A 158 13.98 5.57 3.20
C LEU A 158 14.51 5.83 4.61
N HIS A 159 14.40 7.07 5.05
CA HIS A 159 14.63 7.44 6.44
C HIS A 159 13.54 6.82 7.33
N PRO A 160 13.83 6.46 8.60
CA PRO A 160 12.82 5.85 9.50
C PRO A 160 11.50 6.62 9.60
N ARG A 161 11.54 7.96 9.65
CA ARG A 161 10.32 8.81 9.62
C ARG A 161 9.48 8.65 8.34
N GLN A 162 10.12 8.39 7.20
CA GLN A 162 9.42 8.14 5.94
C GLN A 162 8.80 6.74 5.92
N ILE A 163 9.50 5.75 6.46
CA ILE A 163 8.98 4.38 6.62
C ILE A 163 7.73 4.40 7.50
N GLN A 164 7.76 5.11 8.63
CA GLN A 164 6.61 5.31 9.51
C GLN A 164 5.46 6.10 8.89
N ALA A 165 5.70 6.85 7.81
CA ALA A 165 4.68 7.59 7.10
C ALA A 165 3.97 6.73 6.03
N LEU A 166 4.45 5.53 5.72
CA LEU A 166 3.78 4.63 4.78
C LEU A 166 2.47 4.13 5.39
N ARG A 167 1.37 4.26 4.64
CA ARG A 167 0.04 3.79 5.05
C ARG A 167 -0.50 2.69 4.15
N ASN A 168 -0.13 2.70 2.87
CA ASN A 168 -0.73 1.82 1.87
C ASN A 168 0.36 1.02 1.14
N LEU A 169 0.43 -0.28 1.41
CA LEU A 169 1.38 -1.20 0.77
C LEU A 169 0.62 -2.36 0.12
N ALA A 170 0.93 -2.63 -1.14
CA ALA A 170 0.48 -3.80 -1.86
C ALA A 170 1.70 -4.56 -2.40
N PHE A 171 1.68 -5.89 -2.34
CA PHE A 171 2.72 -6.69 -2.97
C PHE A 171 2.16 -7.96 -3.60
N VAL A 172 2.80 -8.36 -4.69
CA VAL A 172 2.46 -9.61 -5.38
C VAL A 172 3.05 -10.77 -4.60
N ALA A 173 2.20 -11.73 -4.24
CA ALA A 173 2.53 -12.87 -3.40
C ALA A 173 2.34 -14.19 -4.16
N ASP A 174 3.29 -15.10 -3.93
CA ASP A 174 3.23 -16.51 -4.29
C ASP A 174 3.38 -17.37 -3.02
N ASP A 175 3.42 -18.69 -3.17
CA ASP A 175 3.58 -19.65 -2.08
C ASP A 175 4.75 -19.33 -1.13
N ARG A 176 5.85 -18.76 -1.64
CA ARG A 176 7.02 -18.42 -0.80
C ARG A 176 6.70 -17.27 0.14
N HIS A 177 5.94 -16.29 -0.34
CA HIS A 177 5.50 -15.17 0.47
C HIS A 177 4.47 -15.59 1.52
N PHE A 178 3.58 -16.53 1.19
CA PHE A 178 2.67 -17.10 2.19
C PHE A 178 3.42 -17.85 3.30
N ARG A 179 4.46 -18.63 2.95
CA ARG A 179 5.31 -19.29 3.95
C ARG A 179 6.06 -18.30 4.84
N SER A 180 6.53 -17.19 4.28
CA SER A 180 7.25 -16.17 5.06
C SER A 180 6.35 -15.32 5.95
N LEU A 181 5.02 -15.37 5.81
CA LEU A 181 4.09 -14.72 6.75
C LEU A 181 4.31 -15.16 8.20
N MET A 182 4.80 -16.38 8.41
CA MET A 182 5.16 -16.90 9.72
C MET A 182 6.34 -16.17 10.39
N GLU A 183 7.23 -15.61 9.59
CA GLU A 183 8.43 -14.90 10.07
C GLU A 183 8.10 -13.48 10.55
N TRP A 184 6.89 -12.98 10.28
CA TRP A 184 6.46 -11.62 10.58
C TRP A 184 6.29 -11.35 12.07
N ARG A 185 6.14 -12.40 12.90
CA ARG A 185 6.03 -12.31 14.38
C ARG A 185 5.01 -11.24 14.83
N GLY A 186 3.85 -11.21 14.20
CA GLY A 186 2.76 -10.30 14.53
C GLY A 186 2.91 -8.86 14.01
N ARG A 187 3.90 -8.57 13.14
CA ARG A 187 4.05 -7.25 12.52
C ARG A 187 4.31 -7.36 11.03
N PRO A 188 3.79 -6.47 10.18
CA PRO A 188 4.00 -6.54 8.74
C PRO A 188 5.49 -6.57 8.40
N PHE A 189 5.92 -7.64 7.75
CA PHE A 189 7.32 -7.93 7.39
C PHE A 189 8.31 -7.95 8.57
N GLY A 190 7.84 -8.17 9.81
CA GLY A 190 8.66 -8.08 11.02
C GLY A 190 9.13 -6.67 11.37
N MET A 191 8.47 -5.64 10.82
CA MET A 191 8.83 -4.23 11.02
C MET A 191 7.73 -3.46 11.76
N VAL A 192 8.12 -2.39 12.44
CA VAL A 192 7.16 -1.45 13.05
C VAL A 192 6.61 -0.53 11.95
N LEU A 193 5.49 -0.94 11.35
CA LEU A 193 4.71 -0.15 10.41
C LEU A 193 3.30 0.04 10.95
N GLU A 194 2.73 1.20 10.64
CA GLU A 194 1.33 1.54 10.93
C GLU A 194 0.62 1.74 9.60
N LEU A 195 0.17 0.63 9.02
CA LEU A 195 -0.46 0.59 7.71
C LEU A 195 -1.97 0.78 7.86
N GLU A 196 -2.52 1.68 7.06
CA GLU A 196 -3.95 1.78 6.83
C GLU A 196 -4.45 0.57 6.02
N CYS A 197 -3.70 0.17 5.00
CA CYS A 197 -4.03 -0.97 4.15
C CYS A 197 -2.78 -1.75 3.74
N LEU A 198 -2.80 -3.05 3.99
CA LEU A 198 -1.83 -4.02 3.50
C LEU A 198 -2.55 -4.98 2.54
N THR A 199 -2.10 -5.04 1.29
CA THR A 199 -2.73 -5.87 0.26
C THR A 199 -1.78 -6.97 -0.24
N LEU A 200 -2.21 -8.22 -0.13
CA LEU A 200 -1.64 -9.37 -0.82
C LEU A 200 -2.30 -9.55 -2.17
N VAL A 201 -1.53 -9.45 -3.24
CA VAL A 201 -2.02 -9.63 -4.61
C VAL A 201 -1.56 -10.99 -5.09
N LEU A 202 -2.46 -11.92 -5.38
CA LEU A 202 -2.03 -13.24 -5.85
C LEU A 202 -1.29 -13.12 -7.18
N HIS A 203 -0.16 -13.81 -7.30
CA HIS A 203 0.65 -13.78 -8.51
C HIS A 203 -0.09 -14.43 -9.67
N ARG A 204 -0.30 -13.67 -10.74
CA ARG A 204 -0.99 -14.15 -11.95
C ARG A 204 -0.10 -15.09 -12.74
N THR A 205 -0.30 -16.39 -12.58
CA THR A 205 0.40 -17.44 -13.34
C THR A 205 -0.57 -18.50 -13.84
N ASN A 206 -0.06 -19.41 -14.69
CA ASN A 206 -0.76 -20.61 -15.10
C ASN A 206 -0.71 -21.75 -14.06
N ALA A 207 -0.03 -21.55 -12.93
CA ALA A 207 -0.01 -22.50 -11.83
C ALA A 207 -1.19 -22.24 -10.88
N TRP A 208 -1.72 -23.32 -10.32
CA TRP A 208 -2.75 -23.26 -9.29
C TRP A 208 -2.15 -22.83 -7.95
N HIS A 209 -2.76 -21.82 -7.33
CA HIS A 209 -2.52 -21.45 -5.94
C HIS A 209 -3.32 -22.38 -5.02
N TYR A 210 -2.62 -23.06 -4.12
CA TYR A 210 -3.19 -23.96 -3.11
C TYR A 210 -3.29 -23.24 -1.76
N LEU A 211 -4.13 -22.20 -1.71
CA LEU A 211 -4.23 -21.34 -0.53
C LEU A 211 -4.64 -22.09 0.76
N PHE A 212 -5.29 -23.24 0.62
CA PHE A 212 -5.67 -24.12 1.73
C PHE A 212 -4.47 -24.60 2.56
N ASP A 213 -3.29 -24.74 1.95
CA ASP A 213 -2.07 -25.17 2.63
C ASP A 213 -1.56 -24.09 3.61
N PHE A 214 -1.95 -22.83 3.39
CA PHE A 214 -1.51 -21.69 4.19
C PHE A 214 -2.57 -21.16 5.15
N THR A 215 -3.79 -21.72 5.16
CA THR A 215 -4.89 -21.18 5.98
C THR A 215 -4.50 -21.12 7.46
N GLY A 216 -3.88 -22.16 8.01
CA GLY A 216 -3.45 -22.17 9.42
C GLY A 216 -2.40 -21.11 9.75
N ASP A 217 -1.45 -20.88 8.85
CA ASP A 217 -0.40 -19.87 9.02
C ASP A 217 -0.96 -18.45 8.92
N VAL A 218 -1.90 -18.21 8.00
CA VAL A 218 -2.62 -16.95 7.89
C VAL A 218 -3.45 -16.68 9.15
N VAL A 219 -4.20 -17.66 9.66
CA VAL A 219 -4.96 -17.49 10.92
C VAL A 219 -4.03 -17.17 12.08
N ARG A 220 -2.91 -17.90 12.22
CA ARG A 220 -1.93 -17.65 13.28
C ARG A 220 -1.33 -16.24 13.19
N LEU A 221 -1.01 -15.78 11.97
CA LEU A 221 -0.57 -14.41 11.73
C LEU A 221 -1.65 -13.42 12.17
N LEU A 222 -2.88 -13.56 11.68
CA LEU A 222 -3.97 -12.61 11.93
C LEU A 222 -4.26 -12.43 13.43
N ARG A 223 -4.14 -13.48 14.25
CA ARG A 223 -4.31 -13.39 15.71
C ARG A 223 -3.32 -12.45 16.40
N SER A 224 -2.12 -12.29 15.83
CA SER A 224 -1.03 -11.47 16.41
C SER A 224 -0.67 -10.25 15.56
N LEU A 225 -1.29 -10.09 14.39
CA LEU A 225 -0.92 -9.03 13.46
C LEU A 225 -1.39 -7.67 14.00
N ARG A 226 -0.42 -6.81 14.30
CA ARG A 226 -0.59 -5.42 14.74
C ARG A 226 -0.08 -4.44 13.70
N GLY A 227 -0.49 -3.17 13.83
CA GLY A 227 -0.05 -2.09 12.96
C GLY A 227 -0.62 -2.18 11.55
N VAL A 228 -1.73 -2.90 11.35
CA VAL A 228 -2.44 -3.00 10.07
C VAL A 228 -3.92 -2.79 10.34
N ARG A 229 -4.50 -1.71 9.79
CA ARG A 229 -5.94 -1.42 9.95
C ARG A 229 -6.80 -2.23 8.99
N LYS A 230 -6.32 -2.49 7.77
CA LYS A 230 -7.01 -3.31 6.76
C LYS A 230 -6.03 -4.26 6.09
N PHE A 231 -6.39 -5.54 6.06
CA PHE A 231 -5.62 -6.59 5.38
C PHE A 231 -6.46 -7.15 4.24
N VAL A 232 -5.97 -7.03 3.01
CA VAL A 232 -6.73 -7.37 1.80
C VAL A 232 -6.02 -8.45 1.01
N ILE A 233 -6.76 -9.40 0.49
CA ILE A 233 -6.25 -10.41 -0.45
C ILE A 233 -7.01 -10.28 -1.77
N VAL A 234 -6.28 -10.08 -2.87
CA VAL A 234 -6.85 -9.85 -4.21
C VAL A 234 -6.51 -11.02 -5.13
N ARG A 235 -7.52 -11.60 -5.78
CA ARG A 235 -7.33 -12.73 -6.71
C ARG A 235 -6.43 -12.40 -7.89
N ASN A 236 -6.53 -11.20 -8.45
CA ASN A 236 -5.69 -10.73 -9.55
C ASN A 236 -5.64 -11.69 -10.76
N ALA A 237 -6.81 -12.21 -11.17
CA ALA A 237 -6.95 -13.22 -12.21
C ALA A 237 -6.10 -14.50 -12.03
N ALA A 238 -5.58 -14.76 -10.83
CA ALA A 238 -4.84 -15.97 -10.51
C ALA A 238 -5.77 -17.20 -10.51
N LEU A 239 -5.18 -18.35 -10.82
CA LEU A 239 -5.84 -19.65 -10.70
C LEU A 239 -5.81 -20.09 -9.24
N VAL A 240 -6.95 -20.01 -8.55
CA VAL A 240 -7.09 -20.44 -7.16
C VAL A 240 -7.85 -21.76 -7.12
N LYS A 241 -7.23 -22.80 -6.58
CA LYS A 241 -7.89 -24.10 -6.45
C LYS A 241 -9.10 -23.94 -5.53
N GLY A 242 -10.27 -24.44 -5.93
CA GLY A 242 -11.49 -24.31 -5.13
C GLY A 242 -12.31 -23.02 -5.36
N SER A 243 -11.67 -21.96 -5.88
CA SER A 243 -12.10 -20.54 -5.84
C SER A 243 -11.60 -19.76 -4.62
N LEU A 244 -11.51 -18.43 -4.75
CA LEU A 244 -11.14 -17.55 -3.64
C LEU A 244 -12.24 -17.50 -2.57
N LYS A 245 -13.52 -17.59 -2.95
CA LYS A 245 -14.67 -17.58 -2.03
C LYS A 245 -14.68 -18.84 -1.14
N ALA A 246 -14.41 -20.01 -1.72
CA ALA A 246 -14.29 -21.25 -0.97
C ALA A 246 -13.14 -21.20 0.06
N TRP A 247 -12.01 -20.62 -0.34
CA TRP A 247 -10.91 -20.41 0.60
C TRP A 247 -11.23 -19.38 1.68
N TYR A 248 -11.92 -18.29 1.35
CA TYR A 248 -12.42 -17.30 2.30
C TYR A 248 -13.31 -17.93 3.38
N ASN A 249 -14.28 -18.75 2.98
CA ASN A 249 -15.17 -19.43 3.91
C ASN A 249 -14.38 -20.36 4.85
N ARG A 250 -13.41 -21.11 4.32
CA ARG A 250 -12.53 -21.95 5.16
C ARG A 250 -11.65 -21.11 6.10
N LEU A 251 -11.12 -19.98 5.63
CA LEU A 251 -10.32 -19.07 6.44
C LEU A 251 -11.13 -18.56 7.64
N VAL A 252 -12.32 -18.02 7.40
CA VAL A 252 -13.23 -17.53 8.45
C VAL A 252 -13.60 -18.65 9.42
N GLY A 253 -13.95 -19.84 8.92
CA GLY A 253 -14.26 -21.00 9.76
C GLY A 253 -13.09 -21.39 10.66
N LEU A 254 -11.86 -21.39 10.12
CA LEU A 254 -10.67 -21.70 10.92
C LEU A 254 -10.33 -20.59 11.91
N MET A 255 -10.57 -19.31 11.58
CA MET A 255 -10.42 -18.20 12.52
C MET A 255 -11.32 -18.38 13.73
N LEU A 256 -12.61 -18.67 13.52
CA LEU A 256 -13.58 -18.90 14.59
C LEU A 256 -13.23 -20.13 15.45
N LYS A 257 -12.89 -21.26 14.80
CA LYS A 257 -12.48 -22.50 15.49
C LYS A 257 -11.23 -22.25 16.34
N THR A 258 -10.20 -21.64 15.74
CA THR A 258 -8.93 -21.37 16.44
C THR A 258 -9.13 -20.40 17.60
N ASP A 259 -9.98 -19.37 17.45
CA ASP A 259 -10.22 -18.43 18.54
C ASP A 259 -10.90 -19.09 19.74
N HIS A 260 -11.93 -19.91 19.51
CA HIS A 260 -12.57 -20.69 20.57
C HIS A 260 -11.58 -21.61 21.28
N GLN A 261 -10.82 -22.41 20.52
CA GLN A 261 -9.82 -23.33 21.08
C GLN A 261 -8.77 -22.61 21.93
N GLN A 262 -8.22 -21.49 21.43
CA GLN A 262 -7.18 -20.75 22.16
C GLN A 262 -7.73 -20.04 23.41
N ARG A 263 -9.03 -19.72 23.45
CA ARG A 263 -9.69 -19.13 24.61
C ARG A 263 -9.99 -20.18 25.68
N TYR A 264 -10.64 -21.29 25.33
CA TYR A 264 -11.26 -22.18 26.31
C TYR A 264 -10.56 -23.54 26.45
N GLU A 265 -9.82 -24.00 25.44
CA GLU A 265 -9.17 -25.32 25.46
C GLU A 265 -7.67 -25.27 25.82
N VAL A 266 -7.07 -24.06 25.89
CA VAL A 266 -5.65 -23.86 26.21
C VAL A 266 -5.47 -23.21 27.58
N CYS A 267 -4.53 -23.72 28.38
CA CYS A 267 -4.17 -23.16 29.69
C CYS A 267 -2.69 -22.72 29.71
N PRO A 268 -2.37 -21.43 30.00
CA PRO A 268 -3.31 -20.33 30.19
C PRO A 268 -4.00 -19.92 28.86
N PRO A 269 -5.23 -19.35 28.91
CA PRO A 269 -5.92 -18.83 27.73
C PRO A 269 -5.06 -17.86 26.93
N ARG A 270 -5.14 -17.97 25.59
CA ARG A 270 -4.39 -17.12 24.66
C ARG A 270 -5.35 -16.31 23.82
N LEU A 271 -5.71 -15.14 24.33
CA LEU A 271 -6.52 -14.18 23.59
C LEU A 271 -5.79 -13.68 22.36
N GLU A 272 -6.56 -13.35 21.32
CA GLU A 272 -6.04 -12.65 20.16
C GLU A 272 -5.65 -11.21 20.50
N GLU A 273 -4.71 -10.66 19.72
CA GLU A 273 -4.27 -9.27 19.86
C GLU A 273 -5.08 -8.32 18.97
N THR A 274 -5.70 -8.87 17.92
CA THR A 274 -6.53 -8.14 16.95
C THR A 274 -7.72 -9.00 16.55
N TRP A 275 -8.93 -8.51 16.76
CA TRP A 275 -10.13 -9.11 16.16
C TRP A 275 -10.29 -8.57 14.74
N TRP A 276 -10.77 -9.39 13.82
CA TRP A 276 -10.97 -8.98 12.43
C TRP A 276 -12.45 -9.04 12.07
N GLY A 277 -13.00 -7.97 11.54
CA GLY A 277 -14.21 -8.05 10.72
C GLY A 277 -13.83 -8.54 9.33
N TRP A 278 -14.64 -9.37 8.71
CA TRP A 278 -14.37 -9.95 7.39
C TRP A 278 -15.52 -9.71 6.43
N GLU A 279 -15.17 -9.51 5.17
CA GLU A 279 -16.10 -9.43 4.06
C GLU A 279 -15.47 -10.03 2.80
N PHE A 280 -16.31 -10.60 1.94
CA PHE A 280 -15.91 -11.05 0.62
C PHE A 280 -16.54 -10.13 -0.43
N ASP A 281 -15.69 -9.41 -1.16
CA ASP A 281 -16.08 -8.58 -2.29
C ASP A 281 -16.17 -9.47 -3.54
N GLU A 282 -17.38 -9.87 -3.89
CA GLU A 282 -17.65 -10.74 -5.04
C GLU A 282 -17.25 -10.08 -6.35
N GLU A 283 -17.59 -8.80 -6.53
CA GLU A 283 -17.29 -8.05 -7.75
C GLU A 283 -15.79 -7.88 -7.90
N GLY A 284 -15.09 -7.46 -6.85
CA GLY A 284 -13.65 -7.28 -6.86
C GLY A 284 -12.86 -8.57 -6.78
N GLN A 285 -13.47 -9.71 -6.44
CA GLN A 285 -12.81 -10.96 -6.08
C GLN A 285 -11.72 -10.73 -5.02
N ARG A 286 -12.11 -10.11 -3.90
CA ARG A 286 -11.22 -9.74 -2.79
C ARG A 286 -11.74 -10.23 -1.45
N ILE A 287 -10.81 -10.58 -0.57
CA ILE A 287 -11.08 -10.76 0.86
C ILE A 287 -10.63 -9.50 1.55
N VAL A 288 -11.50 -8.88 2.34
CA VAL A 288 -11.15 -7.71 3.15
C VAL A 288 -11.31 -8.07 4.62
N LEU A 289 -10.22 -7.92 5.37
CA LEU A 289 -10.18 -8.08 6.80
C LEU A 289 -9.95 -6.70 7.42
N GLN A 290 -10.89 -6.23 8.21
CA GLN A 290 -10.85 -4.93 8.88
C GLN A 290 -10.50 -5.14 10.35
N ALA A 291 -9.37 -4.59 10.80
CA ALA A 291 -8.96 -4.70 12.19
C ALA A 291 -9.97 -3.99 13.10
N ARG A 292 -10.27 -4.65 14.22
CA ARG A 292 -11.13 -4.21 15.32
C ARG A 292 -10.40 -4.45 16.62
N GLU A 293 -10.90 -3.85 17.69
CA GLU A 293 -10.40 -4.11 19.04
C GLU A 293 -10.51 -5.58 19.40
N ALA A 294 -9.48 -6.12 20.02
CA ALA A 294 -9.47 -7.50 20.49
C ALA A 294 -10.61 -7.73 21.50
N ARG A 295 -11.26 -8.89 21.42
CA ARG A 295 -12.32 -9.23 22.37
C ARG A 295 -11.71 -9.62 23.71
N GLY A 296 -12.20 -9.01 24.79
CA GLY A 296 -11.85 -9.36 26.16
C GLY A 296 -12.20 -10.81 26.52
N TRP A 297 -11.78 -11.24 27.70
CA TRP A 297 -12.21 -12.52 28.27
C TRP A 297 -13.70 -12.46 28.62
N VAL A 298 -14.44 -13.49 28.23
CA VAL A 298 -15.85 -13.72 28.61
C VAL A 298 -16.06 -15.22 28.83
N GLU A 299 -17.10 -15.59 29.55
CA GLU A 299 -17.51 -16.99 29.70
C GLU A 299 -17.89 -17.61 28.34
N GLU A 300 -17.69 -18.91 28.21
CA GLU A 300 -17.85 -19.62 26.93
C GLU A 300 -19.26 -19.49 26.35
N GLU A 301 -20.29 -19.60 27.19
CA GLU A 301 -21.68 -19.47 26.75
C GLU A 301 -21.98 -18.08 26.15
N GLU A 302 -21.42 -17.03 26.75
CA GLU A 302 -21.55 -15.66 26.26
C GLU A 302 -20.80 -15.48 24.94
N TYR A 303 -19.58 -16.02 24.85
CA TYR A 303 -18.82 -16.02 23.60
C TYR A 303 -19.57 -16.73 22.47
N MET A 304 -20.13 -17.90 22.75
CA MET A 304 -20.90 -18.67 21.74
C MET A 304 -22.14 -17.92 21.28
N ARG A 305 -22.84 -17.21 22.17
CA ARG A 305 -23.97 -16.33 21.80
C ARG A 305 -23.53 -15.20 20.84
N GLN A 306 -22.33 -14.64 21.03
CA GLN A 306 -21.78 -13.60 20.15
C GLN A 306 -21.27 -14.14 18.81
N VAL A 307 -20.80 -15.39 18.77
CA VAL A 307 -20.24 -16.03 17.57
C VAL A 307 -21.30 -16.72 16.72
N LEU A 308 -22.41 -17.16 17.30
CA LEU A 308 -23.51 -17.82 16.60
C LEU A 308 -23.96 -17.11 15.30
N PRO A 309 -24.28 -15.79 15.29
CA PRO A 309 -24.68 -15.12 14.05
C PRO A 309 -23.59 -15.12 12.97
N LEU A 310 -22.31 -15.15 13.36
CA LEU A 310 -21.19 -15.24 12.43
C LEU A 310 -21.07 -16.65 11.81
N MET A 311 -21.34 -17.69 12.61
CA MET A 311 -21.38 -19.07 12.13
C MET A 311 -22.57 -19.31 11.20
N GLU A 312 -23.74 -18.74 11.50
CA GLU A 312 -24.92 -18.82 10.63
C GLU A 312 -24.68 -18.13 9.29
N ALA A 313 -24.10 -16.92 9.30
CA ALA A 313 -23.72 -16.22 8.08
C ALA A 313 -22.68 -17.01 7.26
N LEU A 314 -21.70 -17.62 7.93
CA LEU A 314 -20.71 -18.48 7.27
C LEU A 314 -21.36 -19.72 6.67
N ARG A 315 -22.28 -20.37 7.39
CA ARG A 315 -23.02 -21.54 6.91
C ARG A 315 -23.82 -21.20 5.65
N ALA A 316 -24.58 -20.10 5.67
CA ALA A 316 -25.34 -19.65 4.51
C ALA A 316 -24.42 -19.34 3.31
N SER A 317 -23.26 -18.72 3.56
CA SER A 317 -22.24 -18.47 2.53
C SER A 317 -21.73 -19.78 1.90
N VAL A 318 -21.42 -20.78 2.72
CA VAL A 318 -20.95 -22.10 2.25
C VAL A 318 -22.05 -22.84 1.48
N GLU A 319 -23.29 -22.83 1.96
CA GLU A 319 -24.43 -23.45 1.28
C GLU A 319 -24.74 -22.79 -0.07
N SER A 320 -24.45 -21.49 -0.22
CA SER A 320 -24.60 -20.76 -1.49
C SER A 320 -23.50 -21.05 -2.52
N GLU A 321 -22.42 -21.72 -2.15
CA GLU A 321 -21.36 -22.06 -3.10
C GLU A 321 -21.82 -23.16 -4.04
N GLU A 322 -21.89 -22.84 -5.34
CA GLU A 322 -22.15 -23.82 -6.39
C GLU A 322 -21.16 -25.00 -6.28
N TRP A 323 -21.74 -26.20 -6.32
CA TRP A 323 -21.10 -27.49 -6.11
C TRP A 323 -19.75 -27.61 -6.84
N ASN A 324 -18.65 -27.66 -6.08
CA ASN A 324 -17.33 -27.93 -6.63
C ASN A 324 -17.12 -29.46 -6.77
N PRO A 325 -16.84 -30.00 -7.96
CA PRO A 325 -16.65 -31.45 -8.17
C PRO A 325 -15.43 -32.05 -7.46
N ASP A 326 -14.54 -31.24 -6.87
CA ASP A 326 -13.34 -31.75 -6.21
C ASP A 326 -13.63 -32.28 -4.78
N PRO A 327 -13.47 -33.59 -4.52
CA PRO A 327 -13.72 -34.18 -3.20
C PRO A 327 -12.78 -33.68 -2.11
N ARG A 328 -11.60 -33.11 -2.42
CA ARG A 328 -10.71 -32.51 -1.40
C ARG A 328 -11.21 -31.16 -0.89
N ALA A 329 -12.05 -30.46 -1.65
CA ALA A 329 -12.71 -29.24 -1.18
C ALA A 329 -13.76 -29.54 -0.09
N ARG A 330 -14.26 -30.78 -0.01
CA ARG A 330 -15.29 -31.22 0.92
C ARG A 330 -14.77 -31.68 2.28
N ASN A 331 -13.48 -31.95 2.42
CA ASN A 331 -12.90 -32.28 3.72
C ASN A 331 -12.76 -31.00 4.55
N HIS A 332 -13.90 -30.53 5.04
CA HIS A 332 -13.98 -29.81 6.29
C HIS A 332 -13.49 -30.80 7.35
N TYR A 333 -12.25 -30.61 7.81
CA TYR A 333 -11.75 -31.38 8.95
C TYR A 333 -12.62 -31.00 10.16
N TYR A 334 -13.61 -31.85 10.42
CA TYR A 334 -14.36 -31.90 11.67
C TYR A 334 -13.37 -31.91 12.84
#